data_AF-A0A8T6NG76-F1
#
_entry.id   AF-A0A8T6NG76-F1
#
_cell.length_a   1.000
_cell.length_b   1.000
_cell.length_c   1.000
_cell.angle_alpha   90.00
_cell.angle_beta   90.00
_cell.angle_gamma   90.00
#
_symmetry.space_group_name_H-M   'P 1'
#
loop_
_entity.id
_entity.type
_entity.pdbx_description
1 polymer ?
#
loop_
_entity_poly.entity_id
_entity_poly.type
_entity_poly.pdbx_seq_one_letter_code
_entity_poly.pdbx_strand_id
1 'polypeptide(L)'
;MASWLETYAPRRFDELAMDESIRTNLERVSVQANPPHLILAGPAGVGKTAAWRLVARQILGPSWRSTTHVLQARDLAKTAGAMKKFEDFLRPEGTSSSDTLAGRSSLDSFDA
;
A
#
# COMPACT_ATOMS: atom_id res chain seq x y z
N MET A 1 -10.29 -22.36 9.08
CA MET A 1 -10.49 -22.80 7.69
C MET A 1 -10.26 -21.59 6.81
N ALA A 2 -9.19 -21.56 6.02
CA ALA A 2 -8.92 -20.40 5.15
C ALA A 2 -10.05 -20.30 4.11
N SER A 3 -10.57 -19.09 3.88
CA SER A 3 -11.58 -18.87 2.86
C SER A 3 -11.00 -19.21 1.48
N TRP A 4 -11.80 -19.75 0.57
CA TRP A 4 -11.40 -20.01 -0.82
C TRP A 4 -10.76 -18.76 -1.46
N LEU A 5 -11.29 -17.58 -1.13
CA LEU A 5 -10.78 -16.29 -1.58
C LEU A 5 -9.33 -15.99 -1.12
N GLU A 6 -8.90 -16.54 0.01
CA GLU A 6 -7.52 -16.40 0.50
C GLU A 6 -6.60 -17.47 -0.08
N THR A 7 -7.09 -18.70 -0.19
CA THR A 7 -6.32 -19.83 -0.74
C THR A 7 -5.97 -19.60 -2.21
N TYR A 8 -6.92 -19.08 -2.99
CA TYR A 8 -6.79 -18.80 -4.41
C TYR A 8 -6.61 -17.31 -4.71
N ALA A 9 -6.18 -16.52 -3.72
CA ALA A 9 -5.85 -15.12 -3.95
C ALA A 9 -4.72 -15.01 -4.99
N PRO A 10 -4.83 -14.12 -5.98
CA PRO A 10 -3.83 -13.98 -7.02
C PRO A 10 -2.49 -13.58 -6.41
N ARG A 11 -1.44 -14.26 -6.85
CA ARG A 11 -0.05 -14.07 -6.45
C ARG A 11 0.77 -13.43 -7.54
N ARG A 12 0.26 -13.23 -8.75
CA ARG A 12 0.95 -12.55 -9.85
C ARG A 12 -0.01 -11.61 -10.55
N PHE A 13 0.52 -10.62 -11.28
CA PHE A 13 -0.33 -9.64 -11.97
C PHE A 13 -1.18 -10.28 -13.07
N ASP A 14 -0.66 -11.27 -13.78
CA ASP A 14 -1.35 -12.05 -14.82
C ASP A 14 -2.53 -12.90 -14.31
N GLU A 15 -2.53 -13.24 -13.02
CA GLU A 15 -3.64 -13.93 -12.35
C GLU A 15 -4.81 -13.00 -11.99
N LEU A 16 -4.67 -11.68 -12.15
CA LEU A 16 -5.77 -10.73 -11.95
C LEU A 16 -6.78 -10.86 -13.09
N ALA A 17 -8.05 -11.10 -12.74
CA ALA A 17 -9.19 -11.07 -13.66
C ALA A 17 -9.56 -9.63 -14.05
N MET A 18 -8.63 -8.94 -14.70
CA MET A 18 -8.72 -7.57 -15.21
C MET A 18 -8.33 -7.53 -16.69
N ASP A 19 -8.51 -6.38 -17.33
CA ASP A 19 -7.98 -6.14 -18.67
C ASP A 19 -6.44 -6.22 -18.67
N GLU A 20 -5.86 -6.74 -19.76
CA GLU A 20 -4.41 -6.85 -19.94
C GLU A 20 -3.71 -5.50 -19.83
N SER A 21 -4.34 -4.44 -20.37
CA SER A 21 -3.81 -3.08 -20.28
C SER A 21 -3.64 -2.59 -18.83
N ILE A 22 -4.58 -2.95 -17.95
CA ILE A 22 -4.55 -2.61 -16.52
C ILE A 22 -3.46 -3.41 -15.83
N ARG A 23 -3.37 -4.73 -16.08
CA ARG A 23 -2.32 -5.61 -15.53
C ARG A 23 -0.93 -5.09 -15.87
N THR A 24 -0.69 -4.85 -17.16
CA THR A 24 0.57 -4.32 -17.68
C THR A 24 0.92 -2.97 -17.05
N ASN A 25 -0.05 -2.07 -16.84
CA ASN A 25 0.20 -0.78 -16.21
C ASN A 25 0.59 -0.94 -14.73
N LEU A 26 -0.13 -1.76 -13.97
CA LEU A 26 0.20 -2.05 -12.57
C LEU A 26 1.60 -2.65 -12.41
N GLU A 27 1.96 -3.59 -13.29
CA GLU A 27 3.30 -4.19 -13.31
C GLU A 27 4.37 -3.13 -13.61
N ARG A 28 4.18 -2.32 -14.65
CA ARG A 28 5.11 -1.23 -15.00
C ARG A 28 5.30 -0.24 -13.86
N VAL A 29 4.22 0.18 -13.21
CA VAL A 29 4.30 1.09 -12.05
C VAL A 29 5.10 0.44 -10.92
N SER A 30 4.89 -0.85 -10.67
CA SER A 30 5.51 -1.54 -9.53
C SER A 30 7.02 -1.77 -9.65
N VAL A 31 7.60 -1.62 -10.84
CA VAL A 31 9.06 -1.74 -11.08
C VAL A 31 9.77 -0.40 -11.23
N GLN A 32 9.04 0.72 -11.17
CA GLN A 32 9.65 2.05 -11.21
C GLN A 32 10.37 2.35 -9.90
N ALA A 33 11.52 3.03 -9.98
CA ALA A 33 12.29 3.46 -8.81
C ALA A 33 11.49 4.42 -7.91
N ASN A 34 10.60 5.23 -8.50
CA ASN A 34 9.71 6.13 -7.80
C ASN A 34 8.27 5.96 -8.33
N PRO A 35 7.49 5.01 -7.79
CA PRO A 35 6.14 4.75 -8.26
C PRO A 35 5.20 5.92 -7.91
N PRO A 36 4.30 6.34 -8.82
CA PRO A 36 3.32 7.37 -8.54
C PRO A 36 2.30 6.95 -7.47
N HIS A 37 1.60 7.92 -6.88
CA HIS A 37 0.41 7.64 -6.08
C HIS A 37 -0.70 7.03 -6.94
N LEU A 38 -1.32 5.96 -6.45
CA LEU A 38 -2.34 5.20 -7.17
C LEU A 38 -3.72 5.38 -6.56
N ILE A 39 -4.72 5.63 -7.40
CA ILE A 39 -6.14 5.56 -7.04
C ILE A 39 -6.74 4.38 -7.82
N LEU A 40 -7.14 3.34 -7.10
CA LEU A 40 -7.81 2.18 -7.67
C LEU A 40 -9.32 2.28 -7.46
N ALA A 41 -10.08 2.52 -8.53
CA ALA A 41 -11.54 2.67 -8.49
C ALA A 41 -12.25 1.55 -9.25
N GLY A 42 -13.48 1.23 -8.84
CA GLY A 42 -14.31 0.21 -9.49
C GLY A 42 -15.28 -0.50 -8.52
N PRO A 43 -16.19 -1.35 -9.03
CA PRO A 43 -17.21 -2.05 -8.22
C PRO A 43 -16.62 -2.96 -7.13
N ALA A 44 -17.44 -3.36 -6.15
CA ALA A 44 -17.01 -4.33 -5.14
C ALA A 44 -16.63 -5.67 -5.80
N GLY A 45 -15.59 -6.34 -5.27
CA GLY A 45 -15.18 -7.67 -5.75
C GLY A 45 -14.30 -7.72 -7.02
N VAL A 46 -14.06 -6.60 -7.72
CA VAL A 46 -13.26 -6.61 -8.98
C VAL A 46 -11.73 -6.73 -8.78
N GLY A 47 -11.25 -7.07 -7.59
CA GLY A 47 -9.82 -7.29 -7.34
C GLY A 47 -8.98 -6.06 -6.97
N LYS A 48 -9.58 -4.89 -6.69
CA LYS A 48 -8.84 -3.68 -6.26
C LYS A 48 -7.89 -3.92 -5.08
N THR A 49 -8.38 -4.62 -4.06
CA THR A 49 -7.59 -4.96 -2.86
C THR A 49 -6.47 -5.94 -3.19
N ALA A 50 -6.68 -6.85 -4.13
CA ALA A 50 -5.65 -7.78 -4.57
C ALA A 50 -4.57 -7.04 -5.38
N ALA A 51 -4.97 -6.14 -6.27
CA ALA A 51 -4.08 -5.34 -7.11
C ALA A 51 -3.08 -4.50 -6.30
N TRP A 52 -3.54 -3.66 -5.35
CA TRP A 52 -2.59 -2.84 -4.57
C TRP A 52 -1.66 -3.69 -3.70
N ARG A 53 -2.12 -4.85 -3.20
CA ARG A 53 -1.27 -5.77 -2.43
C ARG A 53 -0.17 -6.38 -3.28
N LEU A 54 -0.45 -6.71 -4.53
CA LEU A 54 0.56 -7.18 -5.48
C LEU A 54 1.59 -6.08 -5.76
N VAL A 55 1.14 -4.84 -5.99
CA VAL A 55 2.02 -3.67 -6.17
C VAL A 55 2.91 -3.46 -4.93
N ALA A 56 2.32 -3.43 -3.73
CA ALA A 56 3.06 -3.26 -2.48
C ALA A 56 4.10 -4.37 -2.25
N ARG A 57 3.73 -5.63 -2.51
CA ARG A 57 4.66 -6.77 -2.40
C ARG A 57 5.77 -6.70 -3.44
N GLN A 58 5.50 -6.20 -4.63
CA GLN A 58 6.52 -6.06 -5.68
C GLN A 58 7.53 -4.95 -5.32
N ILE A 59 7.06 -3.82 -4.78
CA ILE A 59 7.92 -2.69 -4.40
C ILE A 59 8.71 -2.98 -3.11
N LEU A 60 8.05 -3.51 -2.08
CA LEU A 60 8.59 -3.64 -0.72
C LEU A 60 9.09 -5.05 -0.39
N GLY A 61 8.90 -6.01 -1.30
CA GLY A 61 9.37 -7.38 -1.15
C GLY A 61 8.51 -8.27 -0.22
N PRO A 62 9.05 -9.42 0.21
CA PRO A 62 8.31 -10.45 0.97
C PRO A 62 7.73 -9.93 2.30
N SER A 63 8.44 -9.00 2.94
CA SER A 63 8.08 -8.41 4.24
C SER A 63 7.23 -7.15 4.12
N TRP A 64 6.61 -6.87 2.97
CA TRP A 64 5.82 -5.66 2.75
C TRP A 64 4.78 -5.39 3.85
N ARG A 65 4.18 -6.44 4.45
CA ARG A 65 3.17 -6.26 5.51
C ARG A 65 3.70 -5.56 6.75
N SER A 66 4.99 -5.71 7.07
CA SER A 66 5.61 -5.02 8.22
C SER A 66 6.06 -3.60 7.88
N THR A 67 6.20 -3.27 6.59
CA THR A 67 6.66 -1.96 6.11
C THR A 67 5.54 -1.10 5.49
N THR A 68 4.32 -1.63 5.43
CA THR A 68 3.12 -0.88 5.00
C THR A 68 2.21 -0.52 6.15
N HIS A 69 1.64 0.67 6.09
CA HIS A 69 0.51 1.07 6.93
C HIS A 69 -0.78 1.09 6.11
N VAL A 70 -1.81 0.39 6.59
CA VAL A 70 -3.08 0.22 5.89
C VAL A 70 -4.21 0.76 6.74
N LEU A 71 -4.77 1.90 6.34
CA LEU A 71 -5.92 2.52 7.00
C LEU A 71 -7.21 2.10 6.29
N GLN A 72 -8.00 1.21 6.90
CA GLN A 72 -9.29 0.82 6.35
C GLN A 72 -10.38 1.79 6.80
N ALA A 73 -11.32 2.10 5.91
CA ALA A 73 -12.47 2.96 6.23
C ALA A 73 -13.28 2.43 7.43
N ARG A 74 -13.40 1.10 7.58
CA ARG A 74 -14.13 0.48 8.70
C ARG A 74 -13.49 0.79 10.07
N ASP A 75 -12.17 0.97 10.11
CA ASP A 75 -11.40 1.24 11.33
C ASP A 75 -11.39 2.74 11.67
N LEU A 76 -11.80 3.57 10.71
CA LEU A 76 -11.92 5.03 10.84
C LEU A 76 -13.37 5.46 11.08
N ALA A 77 -14.35 4.68 10.62
CA ALA A 77 -15.75 4.95 10.80
C ALA A 77 -16.08 5.15 12.29
N LYS A 78 -16.74 6.27 12.62
CA LYS A 78 -17.17 6.65 13.97
C LYS A 78 -16.02 7.00 14.94
N THR A 79 -14.80 7.20 14.45
CA THR A 79 -13.71 7.77 15.25
C THR A 79 -13.44 9.23 14.86
N ALA A 80 -13.37 10.12 15.85
CA ALA A 80 -12.87 11.48 15.64
C ALA A 80 -11.37 11.43 15.36
N GLY A 81 -10.86 12.28 14.46
CA GLY A 81 -9.42 12.38 14.19
C GLY A 81 -8.86 11.32 13.24
N ALA A 82 -9.60 10.94 12.18
CA ALA A 82 -9.05 10.09 11.12
C ALA A 82 -7.76 10.68 10.51
N MET A 83 -7.73 12.00 10.32
CA MET A 83 -6.53 12.73 9.90
C MET A 83 -5.41 12.65 10.93
N LYS A 84 -5.73 12.69 12.22
CA LYS A 84 -4.74 12.59 13.30
C LYS A 84 -4.00 11.25 13.25
N LYS A 85 -4.71 10.12 13.07
CA LYS A 85 -4.06 8.80 12.91
C LYS A 85 -3.08 8.77 11.72
N PHE A 86 -3.44 9.44 10.64
CA PHE A 86 -2.58 9.55 9.45
C PHE A 86 -1.38 10.46 9.70
N GLU A 87 -1.56 11.60 10.37
CA GLU A 87 -0.50 12.52 10.77
C GLU A 87 0.47 11.89 11.76
N ASP A 88 -0.03 11.20 12.78
CA ASP A 88 0.77 10.46 13.77
C ASP A 88 1.63 9.38 13.08
N PHE A 89 1.10 8.75 12.03
CA PHE A 89 1.90 7.83 11.21
C PHE A 89 3.01 8.57 10.46
N LEU A 90 2.71 9.67 9.76
CA LEU A 90 3.73 10.40 9.01
C LEU A 90 4.80 11.04 9.92
N ARG A 91 4.40 11.47 11.11
CA ARG A 91 5.18 12.25 12.08
C ARG A 91 5.03 11.67 13.49
N PRO A 92 5.72 10.56 13.80
CA PRO A 92 5.60 9.90 15.10
C PRO A 92 6.08 10.78 16.28
N GLU A 93 6.93 11.78 16.03
CA GLU A 93 7.42 12.73 17.04
C GLU A 93 6.56 14.00 17.16
N GLY A 94 5.43 14.07 16.45
CA GLY A 94 4.50 15.19 16.49
C GLY A 94 4.68 16.24 15.39
N THR A 95 3.70 17.13 15.25
CA THR A 95 3.57 18.09 14.13
C THR A 95 4.71 19.11 14.05
N SER A 96 5.40 19.40 15.17
CA SER A 96 6.52 20.35 15.23
C SER A 96 7.87 19.75 14.86
N SER A 97 7.98 18.41 14.79
CA SER A 97 9.24 17.76 14.40
C SER A 97 9.39 17.77 12.88
N SER A 98 10.58 18.13 12.39
CA SER A 98 10.97 17.95 10.99
C SER A 98 11.25 16.47 10.66
N ASP A 99 11.37 15.63 11.69
CA ASP A 99 11.61 14.21 11.56
C ASP A 99 10.32 13.50 11.13
N THR A 100 10.33 12.95 9.92
CA THR A 100 9.20 12.19 9.36
C THR A 100 9.65 10.75 9.13
N LEU A 101 8.72 9.80 9.07
CA LEU A 101 9.07 8.42 8.72
C LEU A 101 9.82 8.33 7.38
N ALA A 102 9.53 9.22 6.43
CA ALA A 102 10.26 9.33 5.18
C ALA A 102 11.72 9.77 5.39
N GLY A 103 11.96 10.71 6.31
CA GLY A 103 13.30 11.19 6.68
C GLY A 103 14.10 10.24 7.58
N ARG A 104 13.47 9.23 8.20
CA ARG A 104 14.17 8.16 8.95
C ARG A 104 14.47 6.90 8.12
N SER A 105 13.76 6.71 7.02
CA SER A 105 13.89 5.55 6.13
C SER A 105 14.63 5.85 4.82
N SER A 106 14.91 7.12 4.55
CA SER A 106 15.85 7.56 3.51
C SER A 106 17.26 7.04 3.80
N LEU A 107 17.97 6.60 2.76
CA LEU A 107 19.39 6.23 2.85
C LEU A 107 20.27 7.37 3.41
N ASP A 108 19.87 8.63 3.18
CA ASP A 108 20.54 9.82 3.70
C ASP A 108 20.65 9.86 5.24
N SER A 109 19.82 9.09 5.95
CA SER A 109 19.82 8.98 7.42
C SER A 109 20.88 8.01 7.95
N PHE A 110 21.50 7.21 7.07
CA PHE A 110 22.55 6.24 7.40
C PHE A 110 23.96 6.71 7.00
N ASP A 111 24.07 7.82 6.27
CA ASP A 111 25.34 8.44 5.84
C ASP A 111 25.87 9.52 6.82
N ALA A 112 25.33 9.58 8.05
CA ALA A 112 25.76 10.48 9.12
C ALA A 112 26.51 9.75 10.24
#